data_AF-A0A1G1QE96-F1
#
_entry.id   AF-A0A1G1QE96-F1
#
_cell.length_a   1.000
_cell.length_b   1.000
_cell.length_c   1.000
_cell.angle_alpha   90.00
_cell.angle_beta   90.00
_cell.angle_gamma   90.00
#
_symmetry.space_group_name_H-M   'P 1'
#
loop_
_entity.id
_entity.type
_entity.pdbx_description
1 polymer ?
#
loop_
_entity_poly.entity_id
_entity_poly.type
_entity_poly.pdbx_seq_one_letter_code
_entity_poly.pdbx_strand_id
1 'polypeptide(L)'
;MEVMVTLIIVAIVTALAMPMYNKTVDEMHKKEAKTVLGTIRSAELMYKIDHNNYTNATFGSDAAGNDSRSILNVDIYDNVDWEYGVAGASGTGPAARATATARRERGPHDDEYVNVTVSNGTIEEYPW
;
A
#
# COMPACT_ATOMS: atom_id res chain seq x y z
N MET A 1 -20.52 -45.85 9.38
CA MET A 1 -20.23 -45.40 8.00
C MET A 1 -20.42 -43.89 7.82
N GLU A 2 -21.20 -43.23 8.68
CA GLU A 2 -21.44 -41.78 8.65
C GLU A 2 -20.19 -40.93 8.96
N VAL A 3 -19.37 -41.36 9.93
CA VAL A 3 -18.12 -40.67 10.30
C VAL A 3 -17.04 -40.79 9.21
N MET A 4 -17.05 -41.89 8.44
CA MET A 4 -16.03 -42.12 7.41
C MET A 4 -16.24 -41.21 6.21
N VAL A 5 -17.49 -41.02 5.80
CA VAL A 5 -17.85 -40.12 4.68
C VAL A 5 -17.63 -38.66 5.07
N THR A 6 -18.01 -38.26 6.29
CA THR A 6 -17.83 -36.88 6.76
C THR A 6 -16.35 -36.48 6.84
N LEU A 7 -15.46 -37.36 7.30
CA LEU A 7 -14.02 -37.09 7.33
C LEU A 7 -13.42 -36.90 5.93
N ILE A 8 -13.87 -37.69 4.94
CA ILE A 8 -13.42 -37.55 3.55
C ILE A 8 -13.86 -36.21 2.98
N ILE A 9 -15.11 -35.79 3.23
CA ILE A 9 -15.62 -34.50 2.76
C ILE A 9 -14.84 -33.35 3.41
N VAL A 10 -14.61 -33.39 4.73
CA VAL A 10 -13.85 -32.34 5.43
C VAL A 10 -12.41 -32.25 4.92
N ALA A 11 -11.75 -33.37 4.67
CA ALA A 11 -10.38 -33.41 4.13
C ALA A 11 -10.29 -32.76 2.73
N ILE A 12 -11.25 -33.02 1.84
CA ILE A 12 -11.26 -32.43 0.49
C ILE A 12 -11.53 -30.92 0.56
N VAL A 13 -12.50 -30.50 1.37
CA VAL A 13 -12.84 -29.07 1.51
C VAL A 13 -11.66 -28.29 2.10
N THR A 14 -11.01 -28.82 3.16
CA THR A 14 -9.87 -28.14 3.79
C THR A 14 -8.66 -28.05 2.86
N ALA A 15 -8.36 -29.11 2.10
CA ALA A 15 -7.25 -29.10 1.14
C ALA A 15 -7.39 -28.02 0.05
N LEU A 16 -8.62 -27.75 -0.40
CA LEU A 16 -8.90 -26.72 -1.42
C LEU A 16 -9.04 -25.31 -0.82
N ALA A 17 -9.52 -25.19 0.42
CA ALA A 17 -9.75 -23.90 1.06
C ALA A 17 -8.45 -23.15 1.42
N MET A 18 -7.41 -23.86 1.86
CA MET A 18 -6.13 -23.25 2.26
C MET A 18 -5.43 -22.43 1.16
N PRO A 19 -5.19 -22.97 -0.06
CA PRO A 19 -4.50 -22.21 -1.11
C PRO A 19 -5.33 -21.01 -1.60
N MET A 20 -6.65 -21.13 -1.66
CA MET A 20 -7.54 -20.02 -2.05
C MET A 20 -7.53 -18.88 -1.02
N TYR A 21 -7.49 -19.21 0.26
CA TYR A 21 -7.47 -18.23 1.34
C TYR A 21 -6.22 -17.35 1.27
N ASN A 22 -5.03 -17.95 1.16
CA ASN A 22 -3.77 -17.19 1.11
C ASN A 22 -3.73 -16.22 -0.08
N LYS A 23 -4.15 -16.68 -1.27
CA LYS A 23 -4.20 -15.82 -2.47
C LYS A 23 -5.15 -14.63 -2.30
N THR A 24 -6.29 -14.87 -1.66
CA THR A 24 -7.28 -13.81 -1.43
C THR A 24 -6.76 -12.79 -0.41
N VAL A 25 -6.09 -13.25 0.64
CA VAL A 25 -5.48 -12.37 1.65
C VAL A 25 -4.39 -11.48 1.03
N ASP A 26 -3.51 -12.04 0.20
CA ASP A 26 -2.48 -11.24 -0.49
C ASP A 26 -3.11 -10.19 -1.43
N GLU A 27 -4.17 -10.55 -2.18
CA GLU A 27 -4.89 -9.58 -3.01
C GLU A 27 -5.60 -8.48 -2.18
N MET A 28 -6.09 -8.83 -0.99
CA MET A 28 -6.71 -7.88 -0.07
C MET A 28 -5.67 -6.89 0.50
N HIS A 29 -4.49 -7.37 0.89
CA HIS A 29 -3.41 -6.50 1.37
C HIS A 29 -2.93 -5.54 0.27
N LYS A 30 -2.84 -5.97 -0.99
CA LYS A 30 -2.53 -5.07 -2.12
C LYS A 30 -3.62 -4.02 -2.36
N LYS A 31 -4.90 -4.40 -2.20
CA LYS A 31 -6.02 -3.45 -2.32
C LYS A 31 -5.99 -2.41 -1.21
N GLU A 32 -5.69 -2.83 0.01
CA GLU A 32 -5.50 -1.93 1.15
C GLU A 32 -4.40 -0.90 0.88
N ALA A 33 -3.23 -1.37 0.43
CA ALA A 33 -2.12 -0.48 0.06
C ALA A 33 -2.52 0.54 -1.02
N LYS A 34 -3.27 0.12 -2.05
CA LYS A 34 -3.78 1.04 -3.09
C LYS A 34 -4.76 2.07 -2.53
N THR A 35 -5.63 1.68 -1.60
CA THR A 35 -6.54 2.62 -0.93
C THR A 35 -5.76 3.67 -0.14
N VAL A 36 -4.72 3.28 0.60
CA VAL A 36 -3.85 4.19 1.34
C VAL A 36 -3.03 5.09 0.40
N LEU A 37 -2.50 4.56 -0.71
CA LEU A 37 -1.82 5.38 -1.72
C LEU A 37 -2.78 6.42 -2.35
N GLY A 38 -4.07 6.08 -2.47
CA GLY A 38 -5.10 7.02 -2.90
C GLY A 38 -5.35 8.17 -1.92
N THR A 39 -5.30 7.90 -0.61
CA THR A 39 -5.44 8.94 0.42
C THR A 39 -4.21 9.84 0.47
N ILE A 40 -3.00 9.25 0.42
CA ILE A 40 -1.73 9.99 0.29
C ILE A 40 -1.77 10.92 -0.91
N ARG A 41 -2.11 10.39 -2.09
CA ARG A 41 -2.22 11.18 -3.33
C ARG A 41 -3.17 12.39 -3.16
N SER A 42 -4.32 12.19 -2.52
CA SER A 42 -5.29 13.26 -2.33
C SER A 42 -4.74 14.36 -1.43
N ALA A 43 -4.05 13.98 -0.36
CA ALA A 43 -3.38 14.92 0.55
C ALA A 43 -2.23 15.69 -0.12
N GLU A 44 -1.44 15.02 -0.95
CA GLU A 44 -0.38 15.67 -1.71
C GLU A 44 -0.89 16.69 -2.72
N LEU A 45 -2.02 16.40 -3.37
CA LEU A 45 -2.67 17.35 -4.27
C LEU A 45 -3.17 18.59 -3.51
N MET A 46 -3.70 18.41 -2.30
CA MET A 46 -4.06 19.53 -1.43
C MET A 46 -2.82 20.34 -1.03
N TYR A 47 -1.74 19.67 -0.62
CA TYR A 47 -0.48 20.33 -0.27
C TYR A 47 0.10 21.15 -1.44
N LYS A 48 0.01 20.63 -2.67
CA LYS A 48 0.42 21.37 -3.88
C LYS A 48 -0.43 22.61 -4.10
N ILE A 49 -1.73 22.58 -3.83
CA ILE A 49 -2.59 23.76 -3.97
C ILE A 49 -2.13 24.86 -3.01
N ASP A 50 -1.79 24.50 -1.78
CA ASP A 50 -1.42 25.47 -0.74
C ASP A 50 0.03 25.98 -0.87
N HIS A 51 0.98 25.12 -1.25
CA HIS A 51 2.42 25.41 -1.23
C HIS A 51 3.06 25.49 -2.62
N ASN A 52 2.28 25.26 -3.69
CA ASN A 52 2.71 25.24 -5.10
C ASN A 52 3.84 24.24 -5.40
N ASN A 53 4.06 23.25 -4.53
CA ASN A 53 5.07 22.21 -4.65
C ASN A 53 4.62 20.90 -3.96
N TYR A 54 5.23 19.78 -4.32
CA TYR A 54 5.04 18.51 -3.61
C TYR A 54 6.05 18.39 -2.46
N THR A 55 5.64 17.73 -1.38
CA THR A 55 6.54 17.41 -0.25
C THR A 55 7.13 16.01 -0.43
N ASN A 56 8.29 15.78 0.17
CA ASN A 56 8.74 14.42 0.43
C ASN A 56 8.08 13.97 1.73
N ALA A 57 7.54 12.77 1.76
CA ALA A 57 6.90 12.21 2.95
C ALA A 57 7.37 10.77 3.12
N THR A 58 7.67 10.37 4.34
CA THR A 58 7.86 8.95 4.68
C THR A 58 6.89 8.67 5.81
N PHE A 59 6.19 7.55 5.76
CA PHE A 59 5.20 7.14 6.75
C PHE A 59 5.68 5.84 7.37
N GLY A 60 6.25 5.95 8.56
CA GLY A 60 6.61 4.83 9.43
C GLY A 60 6.40 5.21 10.90
N SER A 61 6.82 4.35 11.82
CA SER A 61 6.78 4.61 13.27
C SER A 61 7.83 5.61 13.76
N ASP A 62 8.68 6.13 12.88
CA ASP A 62 9.77 7.04 13.23
C ASP A 62 9.32 8.51 13.28
N ALA A 63 10.22 9.38 13.74
CA ALA A 63 9.94 10.82 13.86
C ALA A 63 9.64 11.46 12.49
N ALA A 64 10.28 10.98 11.42
CA ALA A 64 10.02 11.42 10.05
C ALA A 64 8.62 11.02 9.57
N GLY A 65 8.13 9.85 9.99
CA GLY A 65 6.75 9.40 9.91
C GLY A 65 5.74 10.38 10.49
N ASN A 66 5.98 10.81 11.72
CA ASN A 66 5.09 11.72 12.43
C ASN A 66 5.06 13.13 11.79
N ASP A 67 6.22 13.64 11.37
CA ASP A 67 6.32 14.92 10.68
C ASP A 67 5.55 14.88 9.35
N SER A 68 5.70 13.80 8.57
CA SER A 68 4.99 13.63 7.30
C SER A 68 3.48 13.55 7.48
N ARG A 69 2.99 12.86 8.53
CA ARG A 69 1.56 12.82 8.91
C ARG A 69 1.03 14.20 9.27
N SER A 70 1.83 15.01 9.96
CA SER A 70 1.46 16.38 10.31
C SER A 70 1.46 17.33 9.10
N ILE A 71 2.42 17.17 8.18
CA ILE A 71 2.56 18.03 6.99
C ILE A 71 1.43 17.77 5.99
N LEU A 72 1.13 16.51 5.73
CA LEU A 72 0.08 16.10 4.79
C LEU A 72 -1.30 16.00 5.45
N ASN A 73 -1.38 16.13 6.78
CA ASN A 73 -2.59 15.97 7.59
C ASN A 73 -3.32 14.65 7.28
N VAL A 74 -2.57 13.56 7.16
CA VAL A 74 -3.11 12.22 6.94
C VAL A 74 -2.75 11.33 8.12
N ASP A 75 -3.76 10.68 8.67
CA ASP A 75 -3.57 9.63 9.66
C ASP A 75 -3.44 8.27 8.96
N ILE A 76 -2.21 7.90 8.61
CA ILE A 76 -1.86 6.56 8.15
C ILE A 76 -1.26 5.86 9.36
N TYR A 77 -2.06 4.98 9.95
CA TYR A 77 -1.60 4.17 11.07
C TYR A 77 -0.54 3.20 10.55
N ASP A 78 0.52 3.04 11.32
CA ASP A 78 1.65 2.15 11.04
C ASP A 78 1.11 0.75 10.69
N ASN A 79 1.19 0.38 9.41
CA ASN A 79 0.75 -0.92 8.97
C ASN A 79 1.96 -1.86 9.10
N VAL A 80 1.87 -2.84 10.00
CA VAL A 80 2.96 -3.81 10.28
C VAL A 80 3.41 -4.54 9.01
N ASP A 81 2.56 -4.57 7.98
CA ASP A 81 2.85 -5.25 6.72
C ASP A 81 3.32 -4.30 5.60
N TRP A 82 3.15 -2.97 5.71
CA TRP A 82 3.46 -2.00 4.64
C TRP A 82 4.03 -0.68 5.16
N GLU A 83 5.19 -0.30 4.64
CA GLU A 83 5.76 1.05 4.75
C GLU A 83 5.26 1.91 3.57
N TYR A 84 4.90 3.16 3.84
CA TYR A 84 4.46 4.09 2.80
C TYR A 84 5.42 5.29 2.71
N GLY A 85 5.54 5.86 1.53
CA GLY A 85 6.32 7.07 1.32
C GLY A 85 5.88 7.81 0.08
N VAL A 86 6.39 9.01 -0.08
CA VAL A 86 6.31 9.81 -1.27
C VAL A 86 7.67 10.44 -1.52
N ALA A 87 8.22 10.11 -2.69
CA ALA A 87 9.35 10.84 -3.24
C ALA A 87 8.85 12.16 -3.84
N GLY A 88 9.39 13.27 -3.32
CA GLY A 88 9.11 14.62 -3.80
C GLY A 88 9.49 14.86 -5.27
N ALA A 89 8.98 15.97 -5.81
CA ALA A 89 8.90 16.27 -7.24
C ALA A 89 10.16 15.97 -8.08
N SER A 90 10.02 15.10 -9.08
CA SER A 90 10.88 15.15 -10.27
C SER A 90 10.33 16.20 -11.24
N GLY A 91 11.07 17.31 -11.40
CA GLY A 91 10.72 18.43 -12.30
C GLY A 91 10.20 19.70 -11.61
N THR A 92 10.05 20.79 -12.38
CA THR A 92 9.61 22.12 -11.90
C THR A 92 8.30 22.54 -12.57
N GLY A 93 7.40 23.18 -11.84
CA GLY A 93 6.17 23.77 -12.38
C GLY A 93 5.05 22.76 -12.67
N PRO A 94 4.20 22.96 -13.70
CA PRO A 94 3.03 22.10 -13.96
C PRO A 94 3.39 20.66 -14.35
N ALA A 95 4.65 20.38 -14.68
CA ALA A 95 5.17 19.05 -14.97
C ALA A 95 5.74 18.32 -13.75
N ALA A 96 5.72 18.92 -12.55
CA ALA A 96 6.20 18.28 -11.33
C ALA A 96 5.40 17.00 -11.03
N ARG A 97 6.13 15.90 -10.77
CA ARG A 97 5.55 14.59 -10.45
C ARG A 97 6.04 14.12 -9.10
N ALA A 98 5.13 13.79 -8.21
CA ALA A 98 5.41 13.01 -7.01
C ALA A 98 5.04 11.54 -7.23
N THR A 99 5.77 10.64 -6.59
CA THR A 99 5.52 9.20 -6.64
C THR A 99 5.33 8.70 -5.22
N ALA A 100 4.10 8.28 -4.90
CA ALA A 100 3.80 7.59 -3.67
C ALA A 100 4.20 6.12 -3.82
N THR A 101 4.89 5.57 -2.84
CA THR A 101 5.43 4.20 -2.84
C THR A 101 4.91 3.47 -1.61
N ALA A 102 4.41 2.25 -1.79
CA ALA A 102 4.16 1.31 -0.70
C ALA A 102 5.15 0.15 -0.82
N ARG A 103 5.89 -0.14 0.24
CA ARG A 103 6.83 -1.25 0.34
C ARG A 103 6.33 -2.24 1.38
N ARG A 104 6.22 -3.52 1.03
CA ARG A 104 5.83 -4.55 2.00
C ARG A 104 7.00 -4.88 2.93
N GLU A 105 6.81 -4.81 4.24
CA GLU A 105 7.85 -5.08 5.26
C GLU A 105 7.75 -6.49 5.90
N ARG A 106 6.73 -7.27 5.53
CA ARG A 106 6.52 -8.60 6.14
C ARG A 106 5.89 -9.62 5.19
N GLY A 107 6.56 -10.75 5.00
CA GLY A 107 6.02 -11.95 4.36
C GLY A 107 7.04 -12.71 3.51
N PRO A 108 6.64 -13.81 2.83
CA PRO A 108 7.48 -14.52 1.85
C PRO A 108 7.77 -13.71 0.57
N HIS A 109 7.16 -12.53 0.44
CA HIS A 109 7.38 -11.53 -0.60
C HIS A 109 7.84 -10.21 0.04
N ASP A 110 8.89 -10.29 0.85
CA ASP A 110 9.63 -9.12 1.35
C ASP A 110 10.09 -8.28 0.14
N ASP A 111 10.04 -6.95 0.26
CA ASP A 111 10.38 -6.00 -0.82
C ASP A 111 9.41 -5.96 -2.04
N GLU A 112 8.13 -6.33 -1.89
CA GLU A 112 7.14 -6.01 -2.93
C GLU A 112 6.83 -4.50 -2.93
N TYR A 113 6.97 -3.85 -4.10
CA TYR A 113 6.75 -2.41 -4.28
C TYR A 113 5.51 -2.12 -5.12
N VAL A 114 4.63 -1.25 -4.60
CA VAL A 114 3.53 -0.65 -5.36
C VAL A 114 3.78 0.84 -5.46
N ASN A 115 3.97 1.34 -6.69
CA ASN A 115 4.22 2.76 -6.94
C ASN A 115 2.99 3.41 -7.59
N VAL A 116 2.61 4.59 -7.11
CA VAL A 116 1.53 5.39 -7.67
C VAL A 116 2.06 6.78 -7.97
N THR A 117 2.05 7.15 -9.24
CA THR A 117 2.42 8.51 -9.63
C THR A 117 1.27 9.47 -9.32
N VAL A 118 1.48 10.39 -8.39
CA VAL A 118 0.48 11.34 -7.85
C VAL A 118 -0.06 12.26 -8.96
N SER A 119 0.77 12.63 -9.93
CA SER A 119 0.42 13.51 -11.06
C SER A 119 -0.54 12.89 -12.08
N ASN A 120 -0.51 11.58 -12.31
CA ASN A 120 -1.30 10.92 -13.34
C ASN A 120 -2.27 9.84 -12.79
N GLY A 121 -2.12 9.45 -11.52
CA GLY A 121 -2.93 8.39 -10.91
C GLY A 121 -2.64 6.99 -11.48
N THR A 122 -1.60 6.86 -12.31
CA THR A 122 -1.13 5.57 -12.82
C THR A 122 -0.55 4.78 -11.65
N ILE A 123 -1.15 3.63 -11.39
CA ILE A 123 -0.66 2.63 -10.43
C ILE A 123 0.25 1.70 -11.24
N GLU A 124 1.53 1.68 -10.90
CA GLU A 124 2.53 0.80 -11.48
C GLU A 124 2.91 -0.23 -10.42
N GLU A 125 2.48 -1.47 -10.65
CA GLU A 125 2.77 -2.61 -9.79
C GLU A 125 4.00 -3.33 -10.35
N TYR A 126 5.05 -3.45 -9.54
CA TYR A 126 6.26 -4.16 -9.91
C TYR A 126 6.28 -5.52 -9.21
N PRO A 127 5.98 -6.63 -9.91
CA PRO A 127 6.27 -7.96 -9.40
C PRO A 127 7.79 -8.22 -9.45
N TRP A 128 8.26 -9.11 -8.59
CA TRP A 128 9.60 -9.72 -8.66
C TRP A 128 9.87 -10.37 -10.02
#